data_AF-A0A1B2HIW8-F1
#
_entry.id   AF-A0A1B2HIW8-F1
#
_cell.length_a   1.000
_cell.length_b   1.000
_cell.length_c   1.000
_cell.angle_alpha   90.00
_cell.angle_beta   90.00
_cell.angle_gamma   90.00
#
_symmetry.space_group_name_H-M   'P 1'
#
loop_
_entity.id
_entity.type
_entity.pdbx_description
1 polymer ?
#
loop_
_entity_poly.entity_id
_entity_poly.type
_entity_poly.pdbx_seq_one_letter_code
_entity_poly.pdbx_strand_id
1 'polypeptide(L)'
;MFFVYRSHYEGPLSKLVRRLPDDSVLAWFQRNWRDPDPDTVVERELGVDVYGLATIFDAAAKHDLPVPTSTDELRAALHEHLYVEGGDDYIRLDDHSLRVRTDDDEVELAYYFFDDTAVAESPDRLAYLLHEDWPLPATAGTATEFTPSVPVARAGEPGTDDTSTYAVIMTFYDGESLAITTPWEFPGVALGNLPAHLRAVEPDPDWDPELQVLRALTEPGDTTVGPALDRCNRWPGFNLDGDPWPGPPRDAPLTDGRDPGLSKLHVADHVAQLAMHIDDTFGHQQWYLFDSTWAAAHPDLARSLLRYAGHWDPLG
;
A
#
# COMPACT_ATOMS: atom_id res chain seq x y z
N MET A 1 -6.76 16.23 12.24
CA MET A 1 -5.91 15.01 12.20
C MET A 1 -6.38 14.05 11.10
N PHE A 2 -5.54 13.15 10.61
CA PHE A 2 -5.87 12.06 9.68
C PHE A 2 -5.80 10.71 10.39
N PHE A 3 -6.70 9.81 10.05
CA PHE A 3 -6.63 8.38 10.32
C PHE A 3 -6.44 7.63 9.00
N VAL A 4 -5.59 6.62 9.00
CA VAL A 4 -5.41 5.70 7.87
C VAL A 4 -5.45 4.28 8.37
N TYR A 5 -6.25 3.42 7.74
CA TYR A 5 -6.23 1.98 7.95
C TYR A 5 -5.71 1.32 6.67
N ARG A 6 -4.49 0.79 6.71
CA ARG A 6 -3.89 -0.01 5.65
C ARG A 6 -4.33 -1.46 5.85
N SER A 7 -5.26 -1.88 5.01
CA SER A 7 -5.92 -3.17 5.07
C SER A 7 -6.40 -3.58 3.68
N HIS A 8 -6.20 -4.85 3.34
CA HIS A 8 -6.59 -5.39 2.03
C HIS A 8 -8.11 -5.37 1.81
N TYR A 9 -8.87 -5.32 2.90
CA TYR A 9 -10.33 -5.20 2.91
C TYR A 9 -10.82 -3.84 2.41
N GLU A 10 -9.95 -2.82 2.39
CA GLU A 10 -10.32 -1.43 2.13
C GLU A 10 -10.14 -1.03 0.66
N GLY A 11 -11.00 -1.57 -0.19
CA GLY A 11 -11.20 -1.15 -1.57
C GLY A 11 -9.94 -1.23 -2.47
N PRO A 12 -9.96 -0.56 -3.63
CA PRO A 12 -8.92 -0.75 -4.66
C PRO A 12 -7.51 -0.29 -4.26
N LEU A 13 -7.41 0.60 -3.26
CA LEU A 13 -6.13 1.11 -2.76
C LEU A 13 -5.61 0.30 -1.55
N SER A 14 -6.38 -0.69 -1.07
CA SER A 14 -6.14 -1.43 0.18
C SER A 14 -5.82 -0.52 1.35
N LYS A 15 -6.58 0.58 1.43
CA LYS A 15 -6.56 1.48 2.57
C LYS A 15 -7.82 2.34 2.65
N LEU A 16 -8.20 2.64 3.88
CA LEU A 16 -9.17 3.66 4.23
C LEU A 16 -8.41 4.89 4.74
N VAL A 17 -8.81 6.08 4.30
CA VAL A 17 -8.31 7.36 4.82
C VAL A 17 -9.49 8.15 5.34
N ARG A 18 -9.34 8.77 6.52
CA ARG A 18 -10.38 9.61 7.11
C ARG A 18 -9.80 10.84 7.76
N ARG A 19 -10.39 12.00 7.47
CA ARG A 19 -10.13 13.23 8.23
C ARG A 19 -10.91 13.21 9.54
N LEU A 20 -10.20 13.43 10.63
CA LEU A 20 -10.73 13.54 11.99
C LEU A 20 -10.68 14.99 12.48
N PRO A 21 -11.67 15.44 13.25
CA PRO A 21 -11.79 16.84 13.67
C PRO A 21 -10.79 17.23 14.79
N ASP A 22 -10.14 16.26 15.41
CA ASP A 22 -9.21 16.47 16.52
C ASP A 22 -7.89 17.09 16.07
N ASP A 23 -7.28 17.86 16.97
CA ASP A 23 -6.04 18.58 16.73
C ASP A 23 -4.80 17.70 16.95
N SER A 24 -4.91 16.61 17.72
CA SER A 24 -3.81 15.69 18.01
C SER A 24 -4.29 14.26 18.30
N VAL A 25 -3.36 13.30 18.26
CA VAL A 25 -3.61 11.90 18.62
C VAL A 25 -4.17 11.81 20.04
N LEU A 26 -3.52 12.48 21.00
CA LEU A 26 -3.96 12.51 22.39
C LEU A 26 -5.39 13.03 22.54
N ALA A 27 -5.75 14.10 21.82
CA ALA A 27 -7.09 14.68 21.89
C ALA A 27 -8.18 13.70 21.43
N TRP A 28 -7.90 12.91 20.38
CA TRP A 28 -8.83 11.88 19.91
C TRP A 28 -9.03 10.77 20.94
N PHE A 29 -7.95 10.25 21.56
CA PHE A 29 -8.08 9.26 22.63
C PHE A 29 -8.80 9.83 23.85
N GLN A 30 -8.49 11.06 24.27
CA GLN A 30 -9.15 11.73 25.41
C GLN A 30 -10.66 11.86 25.20
N ARG A 31 -11.10 12.23 23.99
CA ARG A 31 -12.53 12.36 23.65
C ARG A 31 -13.26 11.03 23.80
N ASN A 32 -12.63 9.94 23.34
CA ASN A 32 -13.25 8.62 23.25
C ASN A 32 -13.01 7.74 24.50
N TRP A 33 -12.14 8.16 25.42
CA TRP A 33 -11.67 7.34 26.56
C TRP A 33 -12.78 6.81 27.48
N ARG A 34 -13.87 7.57 27.60
CA ARG A 34 -15.01 7.26 28.48
C ARG A 34 -16.30 7.10 27.69
N ASP A 35 -16.17 6.64 26.45
CA ASP A 35 -17.33 6.34 25.63
C ASP A 35 -18.23 5.30 26.34
N PRO A 36 -19.56 5.49 26.36
CA PRO A 36 -20.47 4.55 27.01
C PRO A 36 -20.55 3.19 26.30
N ASP A 37 -20.08 3.09 25.05
CA ASP A 37 -20.09 1.86 24.25
C ASP A 37 -18.70 1.61 23.63
N PRO A 38 -17.73 1.10 24.43
CA PRO A 38 -16.35 0.95 24.01
C PRO A 38 -16.18 -0.08 22.87
N ASP A 39 -17.07 -1.07 22.79
CA ASP A 39 -17.07 -2.09 21.72
C ASP A 39 -17.30 -1.48 20.33
N THR A 40 -18.03 -0.36 20.23
CA THR A 40 -18.41 0.25 18.93
C THR A 40 -17.80 1.62 18.66
N VAL A 41 -17.06 2.20 19.62
CA VAL A 41 -16.50 3.56 19.49
C VAL A 41 -15.58 3.69 18.28
N VAL A 42 -14.76 2.66 18.02
CA VAL A 42 -13.82 2.64 16.89
C VAL A 42 -14.57 2.66 15.55
N GLU A 43 -15.50 1.72 15.33
CA GLU A 43 -16.28 1.66 14.10
C GLU A 43 -17.10 2.94 13.88
N ARG A 44 -17.71 3.48 14.93
CA ARG A 44 -18.50 4.72 14.84
C ARG A 44 -17.64 5.92 14.47
N GLU A 45 -16.47 6.07 15.09
CA GLU A 45 -15.60 7.23 14.90
C GLU A 45 -14.77 7.14 13.62
N LEU A 46 -14.35 5.94 13.21
CA LEU A 46 -13.44 5.71 12.09
C LEU A 46 -14.17 5.19 10.84
N GLY A 47 -15.36 4.62 11.00
CA GLY A 47 -16.23 4.16 9.91
C GLY A 47 -15.97 2.72 9.48
N VAL A 48 -15.05 2.04 10.19
CA VAL A 48 -14.64 0.66 9.96
C VAL A 48 -14.20 0.08 11.30
N ASP A 49 -14.37 -1.23 11.47
CA ASP A 49 -13.71 -1.93 12.57
C ASP A 49 -12.19 -1.95 12.33
N VAL A 50 -11.42 -1.68 13.38
CA VAL A 50 -9.95 -1.62 13.30
C VAL A 50 -9.41 -2.64 14.28
N TYR A 51 -8.82 -3.69 13.73
CA TYR A 51 -8.37 -4.83 14.51
C TYR A 51 -7.53 -4.41 15.73
N GLY A 52 -7.94 -4.88 16.91
CA GLY A 52 -7.31 -4.61 18.19
C GLY A 52 -7.56 -3.21 18.78
N LEU A 53 -7.91 -2.19 17.98
CA LEU A 53 -7.97 -0.80 18.47
C LEU A 53 -9.04 -0.56 19.54
N ALA A 54 -10.16 -1.30 19.53
CA ALA A 54 -11.22 -1.14 20.54
C ALA A 54 -10.76 -1.54 21.95
N THR A 55 -9.79 -2.44 22.05
CA THR A 55 -9.36 -3.06 23.32
C THR A 55 -8.81 -2.08 24.36
N ILE A 56 -8.21 -0.97 23.92
CA ILE A 56 -7.76 0.09 24.83
C ILE A 56 -8.93 0.79 25.54
N PHE A 57 -10.05 0.98 24.83
CA PHE A 57 -11.26 1.59 25.38
C PHE A 57 -12.00 0.60 26.30
N ASP A 58 -12.04 -0.68 25.92
CA ASP A 58 -12.56 -1.75 26.77
C ASP A 58 -11.78 -1.85 28.08
N ALA A 59 -10.44 -1.80 28.01
CA ALA A 59 -9.58 -1.80 29.18
C ALA A 59 -9.81 -0.54 30.05
N ALA A 60 -9.94 0.63 29.42
CA ALA A 60 -10.24 1.88 30.12
C ALA A 60 -11.56 1.81 30.91
N ALA A 61 -12.61 1.24 30.32
CA ALA A 61 -13.89 1.03 30.97
C ALA A 61 -13.82 -0.04 32.08
N LYS A 62 -13.23 -1.21 31.77
CA LYS A 62 -13.17 -2.37 32.66
C LYS A 62 -12.30 -2.15 33.89
N HIS A 63 -11.21 -1.40 33.75
CA HIS A 63 -10.22 -1.17 34.79
C HIS A 63 -10.29 0.25 35.39
N ASP A 64 -11.25 1.06 34.96
CA ASP A 64 -11.42 2.46 35.37
C ASP A 64 -10.13 3.29 35.19
N LEU A 65 -9.45 3.10 34.05
CA LEU A 65 -8.16 3.76 33.79
C LEU A 65 -8.33 5.28 33.73
N PRO A 66 -7.39 6.06 34.29
CA PRO A 66 -7.44 7.51 34.17
C PRO A 66 -7.36 7.93 32.70
N VAL A 67 -8.06 9.00 32.34
CA VAL A 67 -7.92 9.61 31.01
C VAL A 67 -6.48 10.14 30.89
N PRO A 68 -5.70 9.75 29.86
CA PRO A 68 -4.33 10.21 29.71
C PRO A 68 -4.30 11.72 29.51
N THR A 69 -3.46 12.42 30.27
CA THR A 69 -3.29 13.88 30.22
C THR A 69 -2.06 14.30 29.43
N SER A 70 -1.21 13.34 29.05
CA SER A 70 -0.01 13.55 28.25
C SER A 70 0.22 12.41 27.26
N THR A 71 1.05 12.65 26.24
CA THR A 71 1.47 11.63 25.27
C THR A 71 2.18 10.47 25.96
N ASP A 72 2.94 10.73 27.03
CA ASP A 72 3.64 9.68 27.79
C ASP A 72 2.67 8.76 28.54
N GLU A 73 1.61 9.33 29.14
CA GLU A 73 0.56 8.55 29.78
C GLU A 73 -0.25 7.73 28.76
N LEU A 74 -0.55 8.32 27.59
CA LEU A 74 -1.19 7.58 26.50
C LEU A 74 -0.29 6.44 26.00
N ARG A 75 1.01 6.69 25.82
CA ARG A 75 1.97 5.67 25.40
C ARG A 75 1.97 4.49 26.38
N ALA A 76 2.07 4.78 27.67
CA ALA A 76 2.04 3.75 28.70
C ALA A 76 0.74 2.92 28.64
N ALA A 77 -0.41 3.57 28.50
CA ALA A 77 -1.68 2.87 28.41
C ALA A 77 -1.81 2.02 27.13
N LEU A 78 -1.34 2.51 25.98
CA LEU A 78 -1.33 1.74 24.73
C LEU A 78 -0.46 0.49 24.86
N HIS A 79 0.79 0.59 25.33
CA HIS A 79 1.63 -0.60 25.49
C HIS A 79 1.10 -1.60 26.52
N GLU A 80 0.37 -1.15 27.54
CA GLU A 80 -0.17 -2.06 28.57
C GLU A 80 -1.48 -2.73 28.15
N HIS A 81 -2.30 -2.06 27.33
CA HIS A 81 -3.71 -2.45 27.15
C HIS A 81 -4.19 -2.52 25.70
N LEU A 82 -3.45 -1.98 24.72
CA LEU A 82 -3.80 -2.13 23.32
C LEU A 82 -3.40 -3.54 22.86
N TYR A 83 -4.38 -4.28 22.36
CA TYR A 83 -4.13 -5.54 21.68
C TYR A 83 -3.52 -5.31 20.31
N VAL A 84 -2.36 -5.92 20.09
CA VAL A 84 -1.67 -6.01 18.80
C VAL A 84 -1.10 -7.41 18.66
N GLU A 85 -1.29 -8.04 17.51
CA GLU A 85 -0.57 -9.27 17.18
C GLU A 85 0.87 -8.90 16.82
N GLY A 86 1.83 -9.48 17.56
CA GLY A 86 3.25 -9.17 17.44
C GLY A 86 3.89 -8.75 18.76
N GLY A 87 4.81 -7.79 18.71
CA GLY A 87 5.58 -7.33 19.87
C GLY A 87 5.46 -5.84 20.13
N ASP A 88 5.95 -5.40 21.30
CA ASP A 88 5.88 -4.01 21.77
C ASP A 88 6.41 -2.97 20.75
N ASP A 89 7.37 -3.36 19.90
CA ASP A 89 7.95 -2.51 18.85
C ASP A 89 6.96 -2.13 17.71
N TYR A 90 5.75 -2.72 17.72
CA TYR A 90 4.70 -2.48 16.72
C TYR A 90 3.80 -1.31 17.07
N ILE A 91 3.89 -0.76 18.28
CA ILE A 91 3.20 0.46 18.68
C ILE A 91 4.21 1.59 18.74
N ARG A 92 4.07 2.59 17.86
CA ARG A 92 4.95 3.77 17.83
C ARG A 92 4.11 5.01 18.04
N LEU A 93 4.34 5.70 19.16
CA LEU A 93 3.68 6.96 19.50
C LEU A 93 4.71 8.07 19.75
N ASP A 94 4.64 9.12 18.94
CA ASP A 94 5.32 10.39 19.15
C ASP A 94 4.31 11.55 19.29
N ASP A 95 4.79 12.78 19.33
CA ASP A 95 3.96 13.97 19.56
C ASP A 95 2.91 14.21 18.46
N HIS A 96 3.18 13.74 17.24
CA HIS A 96 2.41 14.08 16.04
C HIS A 96 1.72 12.88 15.41
N SER A 97 2.01 11.66 15.88
CA SER A 97 1.49 10.45 15.26
C SER A 97 1.52 9.19 16.11
N LEU A 98 0.53 8.33 15.86
CA LEU A 98 0.47 6.94 16.29
C LEU A 98 0.56 6.05 15.06
N ARG A 99 1.40 5.03 15.11
CA ARG A 99 1.59 4.06 14.03
C ARG A 99 1.59 2.67 14.65
N VAL A 100 0.69 1.82 14.19
CA VAL A 100 0.51 0.48 14.73
C VAL A 100 0.57 -0.54 13.61
N ARG A 101 1.37 -1.59 13.80
CA ARG A 101 1.34 -2.83 12.99
C ARG A 101 0.64 -3.91 13.80
N THR A 102 -0.17 -4.72 13.14
CA THR A 102 -0.79 -5.91 13.71
C THR A 102 -1.00 -6.92 12.59
N ASP A 103 -1.52 -8.07 12.95
CA ASP A 103 -2.00 -9.13 12.07
C ASP A 103 -3.39 -9.53 12.59
N ASP A 104 -4.32 -9.94 11.74
CA ASP A 104 -5.65 -10.47 12.14
C ASP A 104 -5.77 -11.99 12.03
N ASP A 105 -4.62 -12.68 12.00
CA ASP A 105 -4.42 -14.10 11.72
C ASP A 105 -4.53 -14.49 10.25
N GLU A 106 -5.04 -13.60 9.39
CA GLU A 106 -5.20 -13.85 7.94
C GLU A 106 -4.27 -12.95 7.11
N VAL A 107 -4.10 -11.68 7.49
CA VAL A 107 -3.20 -10.72 6.84
C VAL A 107 -2.56 -9.75 7.82
N GLU A 108 -1.38 -9.28 7.45
CA GLU A 108 -0.81 -8.11 8.11
C GLU A 108 -1.65 -6.84 7.88
N LEU A 109 -1.76 -6.03 8.93
CA LEU A 109 -2.54 -4.80 8.96
C LEU A 109 -1.73 -3.68 9.61
N ALA A 110 -2.03 -2.45 9.23
CA ALA A 110 -1.48 -1.30 9.92
C ALA A 110 -2.47 -0.16 9.99
N TYR A 111 -2.46 0.59 11.07
CA TYR A 111 -3.24 1.80 11.18
C TYR A 111 -2.44 2.94 11.78
N TYR A 112 -2.83 4.15 11.40
CA TYR A 112 -2.06 5.33 11.65
C TYR A 112 -2.96 6.51 12.01
N PHE A 113 -2.48 7.34 12.92
CA PHE A 113 -2.99 8.68 13.18
C PHE A 113 -1.88 9.67 12.90
N PHE A 114 -2.16 10.71 12.12
CA PHE A 114 -1.22 11.79 11.82
C PHE A 114 -1.91 13.14 12.04
N ASP A 115 -1.35 14.00 12.89
CA ASP A 115 -1.78 15.38 12.92
C ASP A 115 -1.30 16.16 11.69
N ASP A 116 -1.72 17.42 11.56
CA ASP A 116 -1.37 18.25 10.40
C ASP A 116 0.13 18.59 10.33
N THR A 117 0.84 18.55 11.47
CA THR A 117 2.27 18.78 11.54
C THR A 117 3.03 17.63 10.90
N ALA A 118 2.70 16.39 11.28
CA ALA A 118 3.31 15.20 10.68
C ALA A 118 3.12 15.16 9.16
N VAL A 119 1.92 15.51 8.67
CA VAL A 119 1.61 15.56 7.24
C VAL A 119 2.41 16.64 6.52
N ALA A 120 2.52 17.83 7.11
CA ALA A 120 3.25 18.95 6.51
C ALA A 120 4.77 18.73 6.48
N GLU A 121 5.32 18.02 7.47
CA GLU A 121 6.77 17.79 7.59
C GLU A 121 7.27 16.59 6.75
N SER A 122 6.40 15.65 6.40
CA SER A 122 6.76 14.42 5.69
C SER A 122 5.91 14.11 4.45
N PRO A 123 5.69 15.07 3.52
CA PRO A 123 4.84 14.84 2.35
C PRO A 123 5.40 13.74 1.43
N ASP A 124 6.72 13.65 1.29
CA ASP A 124 7.41 12.62 0.51
C ASP A 124 7.28 11.20 1.07
N ARG A 125 6.73 11.07 2.28
CA ARG A 125 6.49 9.79 2.96
C ARG A 125 5.01 9.46 3.07
N LEU A 126 4.15 10.47 3.22
CA LEU A 126 2.73 10.30 3.54
C LEU A 126 1.79 10.54 2.37
N ALA A 127 2.22 11.17 1.27
CA ALA A 127 1.33 11.57 0.18
C ALA A 127 0.52 10.42 -0.44
N TYR A 128 1.11 9.24 -0.67
CA TYR A 128 0.38 8.07 -1.17
C TYR A 128 -0.47 7.43 -0.06
N LEU A 129 0.04 7.38 1.17
CA LEU A 129 -0.69 6.81 2.31
C LEU A 129 -1.99 7.58 2.58
N LEU A 130 -1.99 8.90 2.39
CA LEU A 130 -3.15 9.78 2.56
C LEU A 130 -3.98 9.98 1.28
N HIS A 131 -3.58 9.37 0.16
CA HIS A 131 -4.31 9.49 -1.09
C HIS A 131 -5.56 8.62 -1.06
N GLU A 132 -6.74 9.24 -1.20
CA GLU A 132 -8.04 8.58 -1.04
C GLU A 132 -8.64 8.09 -2.38
N ASP A 133 -8.23 8.71 -3.49
CA ASP A 133 -8.91 8.56 -4.77
C ASP A 133 -8.28 7.47 -5.66
N TRP A 134 -9.13 6.68 -6.30
CA TRP A 134 -8.71 5.87 -7.45
C TRP A 134 -9.21 6.51 -8.75
N PRO A 135 -8.38 6.64 -9.80
CA PRO A 135 -6.95 6.28 -9.88
C PRO A 135 -6.01 7.41 -9.43
N LEU A 136 -4.71 7.13 -9.24
CA LEU A 136 -3.70 8.20 -9.10
C LEU A 136 -3.77 9.21 -10.28
N PRO A 137 -3.36 10.48 -10.07
CA PRO A 137 -3.45 11.51 -11.10
C PRO A 137 -2.73 11.14 -12.40
N ALA A 138 -3.40 11.28 -13.54
CA ALA A 138 -2.83 10.98 -14.86
C ALA A 138 -1.97 12.12 -15.44
N THR A 139 -2.02 13.33 -14.87
CA THR A 139 -1.30 14.49 -15.39
C THR A 139 0.21 14.29 -15.24
N ALA A 140 0.96 14.52 -16.30
CA ALA A 140 2.42 14.55 -16.26
C ALA A 140 2.92 15.95 -16.62
N GLY A 141 4.05 16.33 -16.02
CA GLY A 141 4.76 17.56 -16.31
C GLY A 141 5.80 17.36 -17.42
N THR A 142 6.65 18.35 -17.63
CA THR A 142 7.87 18.14 -18.41
C THR A 142 8.78 17.16 -17.68
N ALA A 143 9.40 16.23 -18.41
CA ALA A 143 10.38 15.31 -17.85
C ALA A 143 11.50 16.11 -17.17
N THR A 144 11.56 16.02 -15.85
CA THR A 144 12.68 16.51 -15.04
C THR A 144 13.31 15.34 -14.30
N GLU A 145 14.46 15.58 -13.68
CA GLU A 145 15.12 14.58 -12.86
C GLU A 145 14.24 14.18 -11.66
N PHE A 146 14.06 12.88 -11.47
CA PHE A 146 13.44 12.30 -10.30
C PHE A 146 14.46 11.41 -9.59
N THR A 147 14.46 11.43 -8.26
CA THR A 147 15.33 10.57 -7.45
C THR A 147 14.47 9.86 -6.41
N PRO A 148 14.44 8.52 -6.42
CA PRO A 148 13.82 7.72 -5.37
C PRO A 148 14.37 8.08 -3.99
N SER A 149 13.49 8.11 -2.97
CA SER A 149 13.87 8.32 -1.57
C SER A 149 14.20 7.02 -0.83
N VAL A 150 14.04 5.89 -1.49
CA VAL A 150 14.30 4.54 -0.98
C VAL A 150 15.07 3.75 -2.04
N PRO A 151 15.79 2.68 -1.64
CA PRO A 151 16.41 1.78 -2.60
C PRO A 151 15.39 1.22 -3.60
N VAL A 152 15.81 1.11 -4.86
CA VAL A 152 15.05 0.44 -5.93
C VAL A 152 15.93 -0.64 -6.55
N ALA A 153 15.34 -1.80 -6.84
CA ALA A 153 16.00 -2.89 -7.54
C ALA A 153 16.06 -2.60 -9.03
N ARG A 154 17.16 -2.94 -9.69
CA ARG A 154 17.33 -2.65 -11.11
C ARG A 154 16.82 -3.82 -11.95
N ALA A 155 15.84 -3.56 -12.81
CA ALA A 155 15.26 -4.54 -13.73
C ALA A 155 16.03 -4.55 -15.07
N GLY A 156 17.23 -5.13 -15.06
CA GLY A 156 18.02 -5.39 -16.27
C GLY A 156 18.93 -4.25 -16.75
N GLU A 157 19.42 -4.37 -18.00
CA GLU A 157 20.28 -3.38 -18.64
C GLU A 157 19.51 -2.11 -19.02
N PRO A 158 20.15 -0.92 -19.03
CA PRO A 158 19.44 0.31 -19.29
C PRO A 158 19.00 0.37 -20.74
N GLY A 159 17.82 0.93 -20.97
CA GLY A 159 17.37 1.33 -22.29
C GLY A 159 18.08 2.59 -22.77
N THR A 160 17.53 3.19 -23.83
CA THR A 160 18.08 4.37 -24.50
C THR A 160 17.23 5.62 -24.32
N ASP A 161 16.16 5.55 -23.55
CA ASP A 161 15.27 6.67 -23.31
C ASP A 161 15.85 7.60 -22.24
N ASP A 162 15.39 8.86 -22.24
CA ASP A 162 15.80 9.87 -21.24
C ASP A 162 15.02 9.74 -19.91
N THR A 163 14.25 8.68 -19.74
CA THR A 163 13.36 8.44 -18.59
C THR A 163 13.49 7.01 -18.09
N SER A 164 13.32 6.80 -16.79
CA SER A 164 13.21 5.46 -16.18
C SER A 164 11.76 5.13 -15.85
N THR A 165 11.38 3.85 -15.94
CA THR A 165 10.09 3.37 -15.44
C THR A 165 10.28 2.68 -14.09
N TYR A 166 9.45 3.00 -13.12
CA TYR A 166 9.40 2.36 -11.83
C TYR A 166 8.21 1.39 -11.76
N ALA A 167 8.40 0.25 -11.11
CA ALA A 167 7.35 -0.71 -10.82
C ALA A 167 7.23 -0.93 -9.31
N VAL A 168 6.01 -0.78 -8.79
CA VAL A 168 5.64 -1.09 -7.42
C VAL A 168 4.57 -2.17 -7.48
N ILE A 169 4.91 -3.37 -7.05
CA ILE A 169 4.09 -4.56 -7.19
C ILE A 169 3.80 -5.05 -5.77
N MET A 170 2.59 -4.82 -5.28
CA MET A 170 2.20 -5.20 -3.92
C MET A 170 1.21 -6.35 -4.00
N THR A 171 1.74 -7.52 -4.37
CA THR A 171 1.03 -8.79 -4.34
C THR A 171 1.15 -9.38 -2.94
N PHE A 172 0.06 -9.90 -2.39
CA PHE A 172 0.00 -10.47 -1.05
C PHE A 172 0.28 -11.99 -1.08
N TYR A 173 0.98 -12.52 -0.07
CA TYR A 173 1.39 -13.93 0.00
C TYR A 173 1.26 -14.49 1.42
N ASP A 174 0.49 -15.56 1.60
CA ASP A 174 0.50 -16.41 2.83
C ASP A 174 0.55 -15.60 4.15
N GLY A 175 -0.34 -14.60 4.30
CA GLY A 175 -0.38 -13.71 5.47
C GLY A 175 0.53 -12.48 5.41
N GLU A 176 1.66 -12.55 4.68
CA GLU A 176 2.58 -11.43 4.49
C GLU A 176 2.07 -10.44 3.43
N SER A 177 1.72 -9.23 3.87
CA SER A 177 0.94 -8.26 3.09
C SER A 177 1.52 -6.84 3.15
N LEU A 178 2.34 -6.55 4.16
CA LEU A 178 2.93 -5.24 4.38
C LEU A 178 4.44 -5.27 4.14
N ALA A 179 4.93 -4.28 3.39
CA ALA A 179 6.37 -4.02 3.25
C ALA A 179 7.20 -5.15 2.60
N ILE A 180 6.56 -6.06 1.88
CA ILE A 180 7.20 -7.25 1.34
C ILE A 180 7.95 -7.05 0.02
N THR A 181 7.85 -5.87 -0.61
CA THR A 181 8.36 -5.67 -1.98
C THR A 181 9.38 -4.54 -2.07
N THR A 182 10.46 -4.80 -2.79
CA THR A 182 11.40 -3.75 -3.20
C THR A 182 10.91 -3.20 -4.55
N PRO A 183 10.68 -1.88 -4.68
CA PRO A 183 10.30 -1.33 -5.97
C PRO A 183 11.39 -1.55 -7.03
N TRP A 184 10.98 -1.74 -8.27
CA TRP A 184 11.89 -1.93 -9.40
C TRP A 184 12.05 -0.66 -10.22
N GLU A 185 13.21 -0.50 -10.83
CA GLU A 185 13.52 0.50 -11.85
C GLU A 185 13.96 -0.18 -13.14
N PHE A 186 13.34 0.18 -14.25
CA PHE A 186 13.80 -0.07 -15.61
C PHE A 186 14.53 1.18 -16.10
N PRO A 187 15.86 1.26 -15.94
CA PRO A 187 16.59 2.49 -16.21
C PRO A 187 16.61 2.81 -17.70
N GLY A 188 16.35 4.07 -18.07
CA GLY A 188 16.35 4.50 -19.47
C GLY A 188 15.26 3.83 -20.32
N VAL A 189 14.14 3.43 -19.72
CA VAL A 189 12.97 2.88 -20.40
C VAL A 189 11.74 3.73 -20.04
N ALA A 190 11.16 4.43 -21.00
CA ALA A 190 9.88 5.13 -20.84
C ALA A 190 8.73 4.13 -20.70
N LEU A 191 7.65 4.51 -20.00
CA LEU A 191 6.52 3.59 -19.76
C LEU A 191 5.89 3.11 -21.08
N GLY A 192 5.80 3.99 -22.08
CA GLY A 192 5.32 3.64 -23.43
C GLY A 192 6.22 2.64 -24.17
N ASN A 193 7.52 2.59 -23.85
CA ASN A 193 8.49 1.66 -24.43
C ASN A 193 8.68 0.38 -23.61
N LEU A 194 8.14 0.33 -22.38
CA LEU A 194 8.26 -0.82 -21.48
C LEU A 194 7.85 -2.15 -22.14
N PRO A 195 6.75 -2.26 -22.91
CA PRO A 195 6.39 -3.53 -23.55
C PRO A 195 7.47 -4.06 -24.51
N ALA A 196 8.09 -3.16 -25.29
CA ALA A 196 9.17 -3.55 -26.19
C ALA A 196 10.41 -4.01 -25.42
N HIS A 197 10.74 -3.30 -24.33
CA HIS A 197 11.84 -3.65 -23.46
C HIS A 197 11.63 -5.02 -22.78
N LEU A 198 10.47 -5.27 -22.16
CA LEU A 198 10.15 -6.54 -21.50
C LEU A 198 10.31 -7.74 -22.46
N ARG A 199 9.88 -7.60 -23.71
CA ARG A 199 10.03 -8.68 -24.72
C ARG A 199 11.49 -8.92 -25.12
N ALA A 200 12.33 -7.89 -25.08
CA ALA A 200 13.72 -7.96 -25.54
C ALA A 200 14.69 -8.41 -24.44
N VAL A 201 14.41 -8.06 -23.19
CA VAL A 201 15.28 -8.36 -22.05
C VAL A 201 15.17 -9.83 -21.66
N GLU A 202 16.28 -10.43 -21.25
CA GLU A 202 16.30 -11.72 -20.58
C GLU A 202 15.99 -11.50 -19.10
N PRO A 203 14.98 -12.18 -18.52
CA PRO A 203 14.63 -11.95 -17.12
C PRO A 203 15.78 -12.38 -16.23
N ASP A 204 16.12 -11.55 -15.24
CA ASP A 204 17.05 -11.93 -14.19
C ASP A 204 16.37 -13.01 -13.32
N PRO A 205 17.07 -14.09 -12.93
CA PRO A 205 16.55 -15.06 -11.96
C PRO A 205 16.04 -14.43 -10.66
N ASP A 206 16.58 -13.26 -10.28
CA ASP A 206 16.19 -12.52 -9.08
C ASP A 206 14.96 -11.61 -9.30
N TRP A 207 14.37 -11.57 -10.51
CA TRP A 207 13.11 -10.85 -10.73
C TRP A 207 11.98 -11.47 -9.92
N ASP A 208 11.19 -10.59 -9.29
CA ASP A 208 9.93 -10.97 -8.68
C ASP A 208 9.05 -11.74 -9.70
N PRO A 209 8.38 -12.83 -9.28
CA PRO A 209 7.54 -13.65 -10.15
C PRO A 209 6.53 -12.83 -10.98
N GLU A 210 6.02 -11.75 -10.42
CA GLU A 210 5.09 -10.81 -11.04
C GLU A 210 5.67 -10.12 -12.27
N LEU A 211 6.94 -9.69 -12.20
CA LEU A 211 7.63 -9.12 -13.34
C LEU A 211 7.89 -10.17 -14.41
N GLN A 212 8.22 -11.40 -14.01
CA GLN A 212 8.38 -12.51 -14.94
C GLN A 212 7.08 -12.78 -15.69
N VAL A 213 5.93 -12.70 -15.01
CA VAL A 213 4.62 -12.90 -15.64
C VAL A 213 4.19 -11.71 -16.48
N LEU A 214 4.39 -10.47 -16.02
CA LEU A 214 4.15 -9.28 -16.84
C LEU A 214 4.92 -9.36 -18.15
N ARG A 215 6.20 -9.75 -18.08
CA ARG A 215 7.03 -10.02 -19.25
C ARG A 215 6.46 -11.14 -20.11
N ALA A 216 6.17 -12.30 -19.53
CA ALA A 216 5.68 -13.48 -20.26
C ALA A 216 4.32 -13.24 -20.93
N LEU A 217 3.51 -12.34 -20.40
CA LEU A 217 2.21 -11.94 -20.92
C LEU A 217 2.28 -10.69 -21.80
N THR A 218 3.46 -10.09 -22.01
CA THR A 218 3.63 -9.00 -22.98
C THR A 218 3.80 -9.58 -24.39
N GLU A 219 2.89 -9.24 -25.29
CA GLU A 219 2.80 -9.78 -26.64
C GLU A 219 3.37 -8.80 -27.69
N PRO A 220 3.81 -9.26 -28.88
CA PRO A 220 4.41 -8.39 -29.90
C PRO A 220 3.53 -7.23 -30.36
N GLY A 221 2.20 -7.37 -30.25
CA GLY A 221 1.23 -6.34 -30.62
C GLY A 221 1.02 -5.25 -29.56
N ASP A 222 1.56 -5.42 -28.35
CA ASP A 222 1.37 -4.45 -27.27
C ASP A 222 2.24 -3.21 -27.52
N THR A 223 1.57 -2.08 -27.73
CA THR A 223 2.17 -0.74 -27.82
C THR A 223 2.10 0.06 -26.52
N THR A 224 1.37 -0.45 -25.52
CA THR A 224 1.32 0.07 -24.14
C THR A 224 1.30 -1.12 -23.19
N VAL A 225 1.54 -0.89 -21.90
CA VAL A 225 1.54 -1.97 -20.89
C VAL A 225 0.14 -2.47 -20.52
N GLY A 226 -0.91 -1.71 -20.88
CA GLY A 226 -2.30 -2.00 -20.53
C GLY A 226 -2.79 -3.40 -20.91
N PRO A 227 -2.65 -3.84 -22.17
CA PRO A 227 -3.04 -5.20 -22.57
C PRO A 227 -2.32 -6.30 -21.79
N ALA A 228 -1.05 -6.10 -21.43
CA ALA A 228 -0.29 -7.06 -20.63
C ALA A 228 -0.81 -7.11 -19.18
N LEU A 229 -1.08 -5.95 -18.55
CA LEU A 229 -1.70 -5.87 -17.23
C LEU A 229 -3.10 -6.51 -17.20
N ASP A 230 -3.91 -6.30 -18.25
CA ASP A 230 -5.22 -6.93 -18.39
C ASP A 230 -5.12 -8.46 -18.52
N ARG A 231 -4.05 -8.97 -19.13
CA ARG A 231 -3.75 -10.41 -19.11
C ARG A 231 -3.25 -10.88 -17.74
N CYS A 232 -2.40 -10.10 -17.04
CA CYS A 232 -2.00 -10.40 -15.66
C CYS A 232 -3.22 -10.48 -14.72
N ASN A 233 -4.20 -9.60 -14.88
CA ASN A 233 -5.46 -9.62 -14.14
C ASN A 233 -6.21 -10.97 -14.27
N ARG A 234 -6.02 -11.69 -15.38
CA ARG A 234 -6.64 -13.01 -15.62
C ARG A 234 -5.68 -14.17 -15.38
N TRP A 235 -4.48 -13.90 -14.88
CA TRP A 235 -3.48 -14.93 -14.67
C TRP A 235 -3.75 -15.68 -13.36
N PRO A 236 -3.92 -17.02 -13.38
CA PRO A 236 -4.37 -17.81 -12.24
C PRO A 236 -3.33 -17.97 -11.13
N GLY A 237 -2.06 -17.63 -11.38
CA GLY A 237 -1.03 -17.75 -10.36
C GLY A 237 -1.21 -16.81 -9.17
N PHE A 238 -1.82 -15.62 -9.33
CA PHE A 238 -1.93 -14.59 -8.26
C PHE A 238 -2.92 -14.96 -7.17
N ASN A 239 -3.09 -16.25 -6.93
CA ASN A 239 -3.92 -16.78 -5.87
C ASN A 239 -3.01 -17.13 -4.69
N LEU A 240 -3.56 -16.95 -3.50
CA LEU A 240 -2.86 -16.87 -2.21
C LEU A 240 -2.02 -18.11 -1.85
N ASP A 241 -2.35 -19.27 -2.46
CA ASP A 241 -1.88 -20.59 -2.02
C ASP A 241 -1.00 -21.34 -3.05
N GLY A 242 -0.50 -20.66 -4.10
CA GLY A 242 0.04 -21.33 -5.29
C GLY A 242 1.53 -21.17 -5.57
N ASP A 243 2.37 -22.11 -5.11
CA ASP A 243 3.70 -22.36 -5.69
C ASP A 243 3.60 -23.51 -6.74
N PRO A 244 4.20 -23.41 -7.96
CA PRO A 244 5.08 -22.35 -8.41
C PRO A 244 4.60 -21.53 -9.61
N TRP A 245 4.97 -20.27 -9.48
CA TRP A 245 5.22 -19.33 -10.54
C TRP A 245 6.61 -19.53 -11.15
N PRO A 246 6.83 -19.18 -12.43
CA PRO A 246 5.86 -19.00 -13.50
C PRO A 246 5.51 -20.36 -14.13
N GLY A 247 4.44 -21.02 -13.68
CA GLY A 247 4.11 -22.39 -14.07
C GLY A 247 2.68 -22.71 -14.56
N PRO A 248 1.61 -21.98 -14.19
CA PRO A 248 0.28 -22.38 -14.61
C PRO A 248 0.03 -22.09 -16.09
N PRO A 249 -0.77 -22.91 -16.80
CA PRO A 249 -1.22 -22.58 -18.16
C PRO A 249 -1.97 -21.24 -18.17
N ARG A 250 -1.77 -20.43 -19.21
CA ARG A 250 -2.50 -19.15 -19.43
C ARG A 250 -4.03 -19.27 -19.32
N ASP A 251 -4.55 -20.47 -19.61
CA ASP A 251 -5.98 -20.76 -19.65
C ASP A 251 -6.48 -21.58 -18.44
N ALA A 252 -5.67 -21.74 -17.39
CA ALA A 252 -6.14 -22.40 -16.18
C ALA A 252 -7.24 -21.55 -15.50
N PRO A 253 -8.26 -22.21 -14.92
CA PRO A 253 -9.36 -21.52 -14.27
C PRO A 253 -8.84 -20.71 -13.08
N LEU A 254 -9.45 -19.54 -12.86
CA LEU A 254 -9.27 -18.80 -11.62
C LEU A 254 -9.96 -19.55 -10.48
N THR A 255 -9.32 -19.56 -9.31
CA THR A 255 -9.83 -20.16 -8.07
C THR A 255 -10.11 -19.09 -7.03
N ASP A 256 -10.60 -19.52 -5.86
CA ASP A 256 -10.65 -18.72 -4.63
C ASP A 256 -11.43 -17.40 -4.77
N GLY A 257 -12.58 -17.43 -5.44
CA GLY A 257 -13.47 -16.27 -5.52
C GLY A 257 -13.03 -15.15 -6.47
N ARG A 258 -11.90 -15.32 -7.18
CA ARG A 258 -11.35 -14.29 -8.05
C ARG A 258 -12.19 -13.96 -9.27
N ASP A 259 -12.58 -12.69 -9.39
CA ASP A 259 -13.31 -12.13 -10.53
C ASP A 259 -12.54 -10.97 -11.18
N PRO A 260 -11.89 -11.17 -12.35
CA PRO A 260 -11.22 -10.12 -13.09
C PRO A 260 -12.10 -8.95 -13.50
N GLY A 261 -13.43 -9.13 -13.53
CA GLY A 261 -14.41 -8.08 -13.80
C GLY A 261 -14.60 -7.08 -12.65
N LEU A 262 -14.20 -7.46 -11.43
CA LEU A 262 -14.18 -6.58 -10.25
C LEU A 262 -12.84 -5.85 -10.06
N SER A 263 -11.82 -6.23 -10.82
CA SER A 263 -10.54 -5.52 -10.87
C SER A 263 -10.64 -4.17 -11.56
N LYS A 264 -9.77 -3.23 -11.18
CA LYS A 264 -9.68 -1.90 -11.81
C LYS A 264 -8.34 -1.75 -12.51
N LEU A 265 -8.38 -1.42 -13.79
CA LEU A 265 -7.21 -1.09 -14.60
C LEU A 265 -7.31 0.36 -15.08
N HIS A 266 -6.30 1.15 -14.79
CA HIS A 266 -6.14 2.50 -15.32
C HIS A 266 -4.81 2.61 -16.06
N VAL A 267 -4.82 3.15 -17.28
CA VAL A 267 -3.62 3.33 -18.10
C VAL A 267 -3.65 4.72 -18.70
N ALA A 268 -2.61 5.49 -18.41
CA ALA A 268 -2.29 6.79 -18.98
C ALA A 268 -0.88 6.76 -19.57
N ASP A 269 -0.45 7.85 -20.19
CA ASP A 269 0.83 7.93 -20.91
C ASP A 269 2.05 7.64 -20.03
N HIS A 270 2.02 8.12 -18.77
CA HIS A 270 3.15 8.07 -17.83
C HIS A 270 2.85 7.34 -16.52
N VAL A 271 1.63 6.79 -16.37
CA VAL A 271 1.24 5.98 -15.21
C VAL A 271 0.23 4.91 -15.62
N ALA A 272 0.41 3.69 -15.14
CA ALA A 272 -0.52 2.58 -15.24
C ALA A 272 -0.69 1.94 -13.85
N GLN A 273 -1.92 1.52 -13.54
CA GLN A 273 -2.29 1.03 -12.21
C GLN A 273 -3.28 -0.11 -12.36
N LEU A 274 -3.06 -1.20 -11.63
CA LEU A 274 -3.94 -2.35 -11.57
C LEU A 274 -4.27 -2.64 -10.12
N ALA A 275 -5.54 -2.49 -9.74
CA ALA A 275 -6.09 -3.06 -8.52
C ALA A 275 -6.76 -4.39 -8.90
N MET A 276 -6.04 -5.48 -8.68
CA MET A 276 -6.48 -6.83 -9.03
C MET A 276 -7.33 -7.38 -7.90
N HIS A 277 -8.57 -7.73 -8.20
CA HIS A 277 -9.47 -8.37 -7.24
C HIS A 277 -8.92 -9.74 -6.87
N ILE A 278 -8.85 -10.01 -5.56
CA ILE A 278 -8.49 -11.30 -5.00
C ILE A 278 -9.79 -12.07 -4.79
N ASP A 279 -10.59 -11.68 -3.79
CA ASP A 279 -11.92 -12.20 -3.53
C ASP A 279 -12.77 -11.19 -2.72
N ASP A 280 -13.99 -11.57 -2.37
CA ASP A 280 -14.91 -10.72 -1.57
C ASP A 280 -14.41 -10.49 -0.13
N THR A 281 -13.47 -11.30 0.36
CA THR A 281 -12.90 -11.21 1.71
C THR A 281 -11.70 -10.27 1.71
N PHE A 282 -10.65 -10.58 0.93
CA PHE A 282 -9.35 -9.91 0.87
C PHE A 282 -9.30 -8.74 -0.12
N GLY A 283 -10.37 -8.45 -0.86
CA GLY A 283 -10.48 -7.24 -1.67
C GLY A 283 -9.52 -7.21 -2.86
N HIS A 284 -8.50 -6.34 -2.80
CA HIS A 284 -7.61 -6.07 -3.94
C HIS A 284 -6.12 -6.11 -3.58
N GLN A 285 -5.29 -6.41 -4.57
CA GLN A 285 -3.84 -6.16 -4.55
C GLN A 285 -3.44 -5.17 -5.65
N GLN A 286 -2.37 -4.39 -5.44
CA GLN A 286 -2.10 -3.23 -6.28
C GLN A 286 -0.74 -3.28 -6.97
N TRP A 287 -0.76 -3.03 -8.27
CA TRP A 287 0.43 -2.80 -9.07
C TRP A 287 0.40 -1.40 -9.66
N TYR A 288 1.54 -0.72 -9.59
CA TYR A 288 1.76 0.61 -10.15
C TYR A 288 2.98 0.58 -11.04
N LEU A 289 2.85 1.14 -12.24
CA LEU A 289 3.93 1.40 -13.18
C LEU A 289 3.90 2.88 -13.51
N PHE A 290 4.99 3.61 -13.29
CA PHE A 290 5.06 5.02 -13.64
C PHE A 290 6.47 5.39 -14.05
N ASP A 291 6.61 6.34 -14.97
CA ASP A 291 7.94 6.80 -15.37
C ASP A 291 8.39 8.05 -14.61
N SER A 292 9.66 8.41 -14.79
CA SER A 292 10.27 9.58 -14.16
C SER A 292 9.61 10.89 -14.58
N THR A 293 8.85 10.94 -15.68
CA THR A 293 8.07 12.12 -16.08
C THR A 293 6.87 12.32 -15.17
N TRP A 294 6.14 11.24 -14.86
CA TRP A 294 5.07 11.28 -13.87
C TRP A 294 5.63 11.53 -12.47
N ALA A 295 6.72 10.86 -12.11
CA ALA A 295 7.34 11.01 -10.80
C ALA A 295 7.87 12.44 -10.57
N ALA A 296 8.39 13.10 -11.59
CA ALA A 296 8.77 14.50 -11.56
C ALA A 296 7.58 15.45 -11.33
N ALA A 297 6.40 15.10 -11.87
CA ALA A 297 5.18 15.90 -11.72
C ALA A 297 4.52 15.73 -10.35
N HIS A 298 4.68 14.56 -9.74
CA HIS A 298 4.12 14.20 -8.42
C HIS A 298 5.20 13.62 -7.49
N PRO A 299 6.25 14.39 -7.15
CA PRO A 299 7.44 13.85 -6.49
C PRO A 299 7.15 13.25 -5.12
N ASP A 300 6.24 13.87 -4.35
CA ASP A 300 5.89 13.38 -3.02
C ASP A 300 5.06 12.10 -3.10
N LEU A 301 4.11 12.03 -4.04
CA LEU A 301 3.30 10.84 -4.28
C LEU A 301 4.16 9.66 -4.75
N ALA A 302 5.09 9.90 -5.68
CA ALA A 302 6.00 8.87 -6.19
C ALA A 302 6.95 8.33 -5.09
N ARG A 303 7.56 9.21 -4.30
CA ARG A 303 8.44 8.81 -3.19
C ARG A 303 7.69 8.06 -2.09
N SER A 304 6.49 8.56 -1.75
CA SER A 304 5.63 7.92 -0.75
C SER A 304 5.18 6.54 -1.21
N LEU A 305 4.81 6.39 -2.49
CA LEU A 305 4.42 5.09 -3.06
C LEU A 305 5.57 4.09 -3.07
N LEU A 306 6.78 4.50 -3.50
CA LEU A 306 7.97 3.64 -3.47
C LEU A 306 8.28 3.19 -2.03
N ARG A 307 8.17 4.09 -1.05
CA ARG A 307 8.37 3.77 0.37
C ARG A 307 7.30 2.82 0.90
N TYR A 308 6.03 3.06 0.56
CA TYR A 308 4.88 2.28 1.04
C TYR A 308 4.99 0.78 0.70
N ALA A 309 5.59 0.49 -0.46
CA ALA A 309 5.82 -0.88 -0.94
C ALA A 309 6.77 -1.70 -0.05
N GLY A 310 7.82 -1.05 0.48
CA GLY A 310 8.90 -1.71 1.22
C GLY A 310 8.96 -1.35 2.70
N HIS A 311 7.94 -0.65 3.25
CA HIS A 311 7.90 -0.32 4.67
C HIS A 311 6.48 -0.23 5.22
N TRP A 312 6.28 -0.72 6.45
CA TRP A 312 5.01 -0.61 7.17
C TRP A 312 4.92 0.74 7.90
N ASP A 313 6.01 1.21 8.49
CA ASP A 313 6.06 2.54 9.11
C ASP A 313 6.47 3.60 8.07
N PRO A 314 5.60 4.52 7.66
CA PRO A 314 5.97 5.54 6.67
C PRO A 314 7.05 6.52 7.17
N LEU A 315 7.25 6.69 8.48
CA LEU A 315 8.19 7.66 9.07
C LEU A 315 9.54 7.06 9.50
N GLY A 316 9.70 5.73 9.43
CA GLY A 316 10.97 5.02 9.72
C GLY A 316 11.04 4.43 11.11
#